data_AF-A0A968T4N3-F1
#
_entry.id   AF-A0A968T4N3-F1
#
_cell.length_a   1.000
_cell.length_b   1.000
_cell.length_c   1.000
_cell.angle_alpha   90.00
_cell.angle_beta   90.00
_cell.angle_gamma   90.00
#
_symmetry.space_group_name_H-M   'P 1'
#
loop_
_entity.id
_entity.type
_entity.pdbx_description
1 polymer ?
#
loop_
_entity_poly.entity_id
_entity_poly.type
_entity_poly.pdbx_seq_one_letter_code
_entity_poly.pdbx_strand_id
1 'polypeptide(L)'
;MSRIKILFTVFVIIFCNRLQSQESPLKLNDREYFEKPGLNVMVFQDIYPEGHQGGLGIIQNGVRVATNGDIRLEPTPGQWAPIPRQQNRVVDKANNEIRVTLTYPDSSRHKKGFNPIDYP
;
A
#
# COMPACT_ATOMS: atom_id res chain seq x y z
N MET A 1 -10.00 26.05 -49.85
CA MET A 1 -9.04 25.75 -48.76
C MET A 1 -7.75 25.18 -49.37
N SER A 2 -6.57 25.67 -48.99
CA SER A 2 -5.28 25.12 -49.51
C SER A 2 -5.09 23.67 -49.05
N ARG A 3 -4.57 22.80 -49.93
CA ARG A 3 -4.28 21.37 -49.65
C ARG A 3 -3.43 21.17 -48.39
N ILE A 4 -2.56 22.13 -48.06
CA ILE A 4 -1.74 22.17 -46.84
C ILE A 4 -2.60 22.27 -45.58
N LYS A 5 -3.68 23.06 -45.60
CA LYS A 5 -4.57 23.20 -44.44
C LYS A 5 -5.32 21.90 -44.15
N ILE A 6 -5.71 21.15 -45.19
CA ILE A 6 -6.39 19.86 -45.05
C ILE A 6 -5.43 18.81 -44.48
N LEU A 7 -4.20 18.70 -45.00
CA LEU A 7 -3.20 17.78 -44.45
C LEU A 7 -2.89 18.07 -42.99
N PHE A 8 -2.73 19.35 -42.63
CA PHE A 8 -2.43 19.75 -41.26
C PHE A 8 -3.57 19.42 -40.30
N THR A 9 -4.83 19.66 -40.69
CA THR A 9 -6.00 19.30 -39.88
C THR A 9 -6.12 17.79 -39.69
N VAL A 10 -5.89 17.00 -40.74
CA VAL A 10 -5.91 15.52 -40.64
C VAL A 10 -4.78 15.03 -39.71
N PHE A 11 -3.59 15.61 -39.81
CA PHE A 11 -2.47 15.28 -38.93
C PHE A 11 -2.77 15.56 -37.45
N VAL A 12 -3.37 16.73 -37.15
CA VAL A 12 -3.75 17.10 -35.77
C VAL A 12 -4.82 16.15 -35.21
N ILE A 13 -5.82 15.78 -36.02
CA ILE A 13 -6.87 14.84 -35.59
C ILE A 13 -6.27 13.46 -35.28
N ILE A 14 -5.38 12.94 -36.12
CA ILE A 14 -4.73 11.64 -35.87
C ILE A 14 -3.83 11.68 -34.62
N PHE A 15 -3.15 12.80 -34.37
CA PHE A 15 -2.27 12.95 -33.21
C PHE A 15 -3.06 13.07 -31.89
N CYS A 16 -4.19 13.79 -31.88
CA CYS A 16 -5.05 13.90 -30.69
C CYS A 16 -5.66 12.56 -30.26
N ASN A 17 -6.01 11.68 -31.21
CA ASN A 17 -6.55 10.35 -30.88
C ASN A 17 -5.53 9.40 -30.23
N ARG A 18 -4.23 9.73 -30.25
CA ARG A 18 -3.17 8.95 -29.58
C ARG A 18 -2.91 9.39 -28.13
N LEU A 19 -3.51 10.50 -27.67
CA LEU A 19 -3.43 10.97 -26.28
C LEU A 19 -4.46 10.24 -25.41
N GLN A 20 -4.42 8.91 -25.43
CA GLN A 20 -5.15 8.11 -24.45
C GLN A 20 -4.29 8.11 -23.19
N SER A 21 -4.86 8.51 -22.05
CA SER A 21 -4.22 8.35 -20.75
C SER A 21 -3.90 6.86 -20.57
N GLN A 22 -2.62 6.49 -20.74
CA GLN A 22 -2.19 5.13 -20.47
C GLN A 22 -2.27 4.93 -18.97
N GLU A 23 -3.29 4.21 -18.52
CA GLU A 23 -3.41 3.79 -17.15
C GLU A 23 -2.16 2.95 -16.84
N SER A 24 -1.24 3.51 -16.05
CA SER A 24 -0.06 2.79 -15.59
C SER A 24 -0.50 1.94 -14.40
N PRO A 25 -0.64 0.61 -14.55
CA PRO A 25 -1.10 -0.23 -13.46
C PRO A 25 -0.10 -0.19 -12.31
N LEU A 26 -0.61 -0.26 -11.09
CA LEU A 26 0.22 -0.36 -9.91
C LEU A 26 0.86 -1.76 -9.89
N LYS A 27 2.20 -1.85 -9.94
CA LYS A 27 2.92 -3.12 -10.06
C LYS A 27 3.90 -3.35 -8.91
N LEU A 28 4.03 -4.59 -8.49
CA LEU A 28 5.00 -5.03 -7.50
C LEU A 28 6.40 -5.04 -8.11
N ASN A 29 7.35 -4.36 -7.45
CA ASN A 29 8.71 -4.21 -7.95
C ASN A 29 9.71 -5.13 -7.25
N ASP A 30 10.99 -5.01 -7.62
CA ASP A 30 12.07 -5.80 -7.03
C ASP A 30 12.42 -5.44 -5.58
N ARG A 31 11.93 -4.28 -5.12
CA ARG A 31 12.01 -3.84 -3.73
C ARG A 31 10.77 -4.24 -2.92
N GLU A 32 9.92 -5.10 -3.48
CA GLU A 32 8.76 -5.69 -2.83
C GLU A 32 7.69 -4.68 -2.36
N TYR A 33 7.56 -3.55 -3.05
CA TYR A 33 6.43 -2.65 -2.87
C TYR A 33 5.75 -2.37 -4.20
N PHE A 34 4.54 -1.86 -4.12
CA PHE A 34 3.74 -1.50 -5.28
C PHE A 34 4.15 -0.12 -5.80
N GLU A 35 4.40 0.01 -7.09
CA GLU A 35 4.82 1.27 -7.70
C GLU A 35 4.10 1.56 -9.02
N LYS A 36 3.90 2.85 -9.28
CA LYS A 36 3.59 3.43 -10.58
C LYS A 36 4.12 4.87 -10.60
N PRO A 37 4.20 5.56 -11.76
CA PRO A 37 4.66 6.95 -11.79
C PRO A 37 3.94 7.83 -10.76
N GLY A 38 4.72 8.41 -9.83
CA GLY A 38 4.24 9.30 -8.78
C GLY A 38 3.60 8.63 -7.56
N LEU A 39 3.53 7.30 -7.46
CA LEU A 39 2.90 6.59 -6.34
C LEU A 39 3.68 5.32 -5.95
N ASN A 40 4.04 5.23 -4.67
CA ASN A 40 4.53 4.00 -4.04
C ASN A 40 3.57 3.60 -2.91
N VAL A 41 3.24 2.30 -2.83
CA VAL A 41 2.42 1.73 -1.77
C VAL A 41 3.20 0.59 -1.10
N MET A 42 3.54 0.80 0.16
CA MET A 42 4.28 -0.13 1.01
C MET A 42 3.29 -0.90 1.87
N VAL A 43 3.41 -2.23 1.91
CA VAL A 43 2.53 -3.11 2.70
C VAL A 43 3.41 -3.88 3.69
N PHE A 44 3.25 -3.64 4.99
CA PHE A 44 3.98 -4.28 6.09
C PHE A 44 5.51 -4.33 5.91
N GLN A 45 6.08 -3.24 5.38
CA GLN A 45 7.51 -3.13 5.11
C GLN A 45 8.28 -2.43 6.25
N ASP A 46 7.57 -1.62 7.04
CA ASP A 46 8.09 -0.88 8.20
C ASP A 46 7.07 -0.97 9.34
N ILE A 47 6.75 -2.20 9.78
CA ILE A 47 5.66 -2.46 10.71
C ILE A 47 5.92 -1.81 12.09
N TYR A 48 4.99 -1.00 12.58
CA TYR A 48 5.01 -0.41 13.92
C TYR A 48 3.60 -0.45 14.55
N PRO A 49 3.19 -1.62 15.08
CA PRO A 49 1.79 -1.90 15.38
C PRO A 49 1.27 -1.16 16.63
N GLU A 50 2.14 -0.69 17.52
CA GLU A 50 1.82 0.16 18.67
C GLU A 50 1.38 1.56 18.24
N GLY A 51 2.02 2.12 17.21
CA GLY A 51 1.68 3.45 16.71
C GLY A 51 0.49 3.45 15.74
N HIS A 52 -0.12 2.29 15.51
CA HIS A 52 -1.08 2.07 14.42
C HIS A 52 -0.51 2.50 13.06
N GLN A 53 0.76 2.17 12.81
CA GLN A 53 1.50 2.55 11.61
C GLN A 53 2.21 1.34 11.00
N GLY A 54 2.58 1.47 9.72
CA GLY A 54 3.48 0.51 9.10
C GLY A 54 2.81 -0.75 8.54
N GLY A 55 1.48 -0.88 8.65
CA GLY A 55 0.71 -1.89 7.92
C GLY A 55 0.53 -1.51 6.46
N LEU A 56 0.15 -0.26 6.18
CA LEU A 56 0.06 0.31 4.85
C LEU A 56 0.67 1.72 4.85
N GLY A 57 1.60 1.98 3.94
CA GLY A 57 2.21 3.30 3.73
C GLY A 57 2.02 3.77 2.29
N ILE A 58 1.70 5.05 2.10
CA ILE A 58 1.51 5.66 0.78
C ILE A 58 2.47 6.84 0.63
N ILE A 59 3.28 6.79 -0.42
CA ILE A 59 4.18 7.87 -0.82
C ILE A 59 3.74 8.38 -2.19
N GLN A 60 3.40 9.67 -2.27
CA GLN A 60 3.07 10.34 -3.52
C GLN A 60 4.15 11.37 -3.85
N ASN A 61 4.73 11.27 -5.04
CA ASN A 61 5.78 12.17 -5.53
C ASN A 61 6.92 12.41 -4.51
N GLY A 62 7.36 11.34 -3.84
CA GLY A 62 8.43 11.40 -2.83
C GLY A 62 8.00 11.84 -1.44
N VAL A 63 6.74 12.18 -1.21
CA VAL A 63 6.20 12.60 0.09
C VAL A 63 5.30 11.51 0.67
N ARG A 64 5.54 11.09 1.92
CA ARG A 64 4.64 10.18 2.63
C ARG A 64 3.36 10.93 3.01
N VAL A 65 2.25 10.59 2.36
CA VAL A 65 0.96 11.26 2.51
C VAL A 65 0.01 10.53 3.45
N ALA A 66 0.17 9.22 3.61
CA ALA A 66 -0.65 8.42 4.50
C ALA A 66 0.13 7.22 5.04
N THR A 67 -0.22 6.82 6.26
CA THR A 67 0.21 5.57 6.90
C THR A 67 -0.90 5.07 7.81
N ASN A 68 -1.08 3.76 7.89
CA ASN A 68 -1.98 3.12 8.83
C ASN A 68 -1.45 1.73 9.23
N GLY A 69 -2.01 1.17 10.28
CA GLY A 69 -1.73 -0.18 10.76
C GLY A 69 -2.64 -1.24 10.12
N ASP A 70 -2.73 -2.37 10.80
CA ASP A 70 -3.68 -3.44 10.52
C ASP A 70 -5.11 -3.09 10.97
N ILE A 71 -6.10 -3.78 10.40
CA ILE A 71 -7.51 -3.64 10.80
C ILE A 71 -7.83 -4.69 11.86
N ARG A 72 -8.41 -4.25 12.97
CA ARG A 72 -8.80 -5.10 14.11
C ARG A 72 -10.28 -4.93 14.40
N LEU A 73 -10.96 -6.04 14.67
CA LEU A 73 -12.36 -6.05 15.10
C LEU A 73 -12.38 -6.35 16.60
N GLU A 74 -12.42 -5.30 17.42
CA GLU A 74 -12.27 -5.39 18.88
C GLU A 74 -13.40 -4.59 19.56
N PRO A 75 -13.92 -5.04 20.73
CA PRO A 75 -14.84 -4.24 21.52
C PRO A 75 -14.14 -3.00 22.09
N THR A 76 -14.90 -1.92 22.30
CA THR A 76 -14.42 -0.72 22.99
C THR A 76 -14.30 -0.96 24.50
N PRO A 77 -13.32 -0.36 25.22
CA PRO A 77 -12.27 0.57 24.76
C PRO A 77 -10.97 -0.12 24.30
N GLY A 78 -10.35 0.40 23.24
CA GLY A 78 -9.15 -0.21 22.61
C GLY A 78 -7.80 0.15 23.24
N GLN A 79 -7.77 0.88 24.36
CA GLN A 79 -6.52 1.43 24.95
C GLN A 79 -5.51 0.37 25.39
N TRP A 80 -5.97 -0.85 25.66
CA TRP A 80 -5.13 -2.01 26.03
C TRP A 80 -5.39 -3.23 25.15
N ALA A 81 -5.93 -3.00 23.95
CA ALA A 81 -6.24 -4.07 23.03
C ALA A 81 -4.96 -4.88 22.70
N PRO A 82 -5.08 -6.21 22.57
CA PRO A 82 -4.06 -7.06 22.00
C PRO A 82 -3.44 -6.47 20.72
N ILE A 83 -2.13 -6.65 20.58
CA ILE A 83 -1.40 -6.25 19.36
C ILE A 83 -0.94 -7.51 18.64
N PRO A 84 -1.37 -7.74 17.40
CA PRO A 84 -1.06 -9.01 16.75
C PRO A 84 0.42 -9.08 16.40
N ARG A 85 0.96 -10.30 16.45
CA ARG A 85 2.31 -10.58 15.99
C ARG A 85 2.28 -10.84 14.49
N GLN A 86 3.18 -10.20 13.74
CA GLN A 86 3.42 -10.56 12.33
C GLN A 86 4.09 -11.94 12.26
N GLN A 87 3.47 -12.90 11.58
CA GLN A 87 4.03 -14.22 11.35
C GLN A 87 4.87 -14.23 10.09
N ASN A 88 4.24 -13.92 8.96
CA ASN A 88 4.90 -13.93 7.66
C ASN A 88 4.40 -12.77 6.79
N ARG A 89 5.22 -12.46 5.79
CA ARG A 89 4.90 -11.57 4.68
C ARG A 89 5.36 -12.26 3.42
N VAL A 90 4.43 -12.55 2.53
CA VAL A 90 4.65 -13.27 1.27
C VAL A 90 4.41 -12.31 0.12
N VAL A 91 5.39 -12.22 -0.77
CA VAL A 91 5.39 -11.32 -1.93
C VAL A 91 5.27 -12.17 -3.18
N ASP A 92 4.11 -12.12 -3.83
CA ASP A 92 3.82 -12.87 -5.05
C ASP A 92 3.82 -11.90 -6.23
N LYS A 93 4.99 -11.76 -6.87
CA LYS A 93 5.15 -10.90 -8.05
C LYS A 93 4.37 -11.40 -9.26
N ALA A 94 4.14 -12.72 -9.38
CA ALA A 94 3.43 -13.29 -10.52
C ALA A 94 1.94 -12.89 -10.49
N ASN A 95 1.35 -12.85 -9.29
CA ASN A 95 -0.04 -12.43 -9.08
C ASN A 95 -0.20 -10.96 -8.66
N ASN A 96 0.89 -10.20 -8.57
CA ASN A 96 0.90 -8.81 -8.12
C ASN A 96 0.26 -8.63 -6.72
N GLU A 97 0.62 -9.50 -5.78
CA GLU A 97 -0.01 -9.59 -4.46
C GLU A 97 1.04 -9.56 -3.33
N ILE A 98 0.69 -8.90 -2.21
CA ILE A 98 1.40 -9.03 -0.94
C ILE A 98 0.40 -9.58 0.08
N ARG A 99 0.73 -10.73 0.68
CA ARG A 99 -0.08 -11.34 1.74
C ARG A 99 0.68 -11.30 3.06
N VAL A 100 0.01 -10.90 4.13
CA VAL A 100 0.60 -10.81 5.46
C VAL A 100 -0.29 -11.58 6.42
N THR A 101 0.30 -12.49 7.19
CA THR A 101 -0.41 -13.19 8.26
C THR A 101 -0.04 -12.59 9.60
N LEU A 102 -1.07 -12.17 10.33
CA LEU A 102 -1.00 -11.67 11.69
C LEU A 102 -1.69 -12.65 12.62
N THR A 103 -1.18 -12.82 13.84
CA THR A 103 -1.73 -13.78 14.80
C THR A 103 -1.77 -13.25 16.22
N TYR A 104 -2.76 -13.74 16.96
CA TYR A 104 -2.78 -13.74 18.42
C TYR A 104 -2.58 -15.17 18.95
N PRO A 105 -2.05 -15.36 20.18
CA PRO A 105 -1.44 -14.33 21.02
C PRO A 105 -0.03 -13.96 20.54
N ASP A 106 0.44 -12.76 20.91
CA ASP A 106 1.88 -12.50 20.96
C ASP A 106 2.42 -12.95 22.33
N SER A 107 2.96 -14.16 22.38
CA SER A 107 3.53 -14.75 23.61
C SER A 107 4.70 -13.96 24.20
N SER A 108 5.35 -13.09 23.41
CA SER A 108 6.41 -12.22 23.92
C SER A 108 5.87 -11.07 24.78
N ARG A 109 4.59 -10.73 24.62
CA ARG A 109 3.91 -9.60 25.29
C ARG A 109 2.83 -10.03 26.28
N HIS A 110 2.30 -11.24 26.11
CA HIS A 110 1.26 -11.77 26.99
C HIS A 110 1.69 -11.74 28.46
N LYS A 111 0.94 -10.99 29.27
CA LYS A 111 1.16 -10.82 30.73
C LYS A 111 2.59 -10.35 31.10
N LYS A 112 3.24 -9.57 30.24
CA LYS A 112 4.62 -9.09 30.44
C LYS A 112 4.70 -7.56 30.38
N GLY A 113 5.70 -6.98 31.05
CA GLY A 113 6.01 -5.55 31.02
C GLY A 113 5.31 -4.71 32.10
N PHE A 114 5.49 -3.39 32.02
CA PHE A 114 4.91 -2.43 32.98
C PHE A 114 3.38 -2.34 32.88
N ASN A 115 2.84 -2.50 31.66
CA ASN A 115 1.41 -2.55 31.40
C ASN A 115 1.07 -3.86 30.67
N PRO A 116 0.85 -4.96 31.41
CA PRO A 116 0.65 -6.28 30.83
C PRO A 116 -0.61 -6.33 29.97
N ILE A 117 -0.50 -6.91 28.78
CA ILE A 117 -1.63 -7.16 27.89
C ILE A 117 -2.10 -8.59 28.06
N ASP A 118 -3.39 -8.78 28.27
CA ASP A 118 -4.04 -10.08 28.17
C ASP A 118 -4.45 -10.34 26.73
N TYR A 119 -3.93 -11.42 26.17
CA TYR A 119 -4.30 -11.89 24.85
C TYR A 119 -5.35 -12.99 24.97
N PRO A 120 -6.25 -13.14 23.99
CA PRO A 120 -7.13 -14.31 23.90
C PRO A 120 -6.35 -15.62 23.74
#